data_AF-A0A534XYP9-F1
#
_entry.id   AF-A0A534XYP9-F1
#
_cell.length_a   1.000
_cell.length_b   1.000
_cell.length_c   1.000
_cell.angle_alpha   90.00
_cell.angle_beta   90.00
_cell.angle_gamma   90.00
#
_symmetry.space_group_name_H-M   'P 1'
#
loop_
_entity.id
_entity.type
_entity.pdbx_description
1 polymer ?
#
loop_
_entity_poly.entity_id
_entity_poly.type
_entity_poly.pdbx_seq_one_letter_code
_entity_poly.pdbx_strand_id
1 'polypeptide(L)'
;MSVTAQTMGGLPSLAFVLAILDAVPPPPDDPLLDSSGNPVYDPTGKPMSDPNETFHVVKPIKFDPADTRLVQATWLSGTGCPTQAPVATFPASSPTDTFTDPACAMGDAKDQHNQGLLLVKTGPTTNNAAALAELKKVRGMTVTELGYDIRKAGANSASPLGSHCGAGAPRFNVQMADGNVAFVGCNSPPADVQVPGTGWIRLRWNVAFPNVRRILIVFDEGQDPSGGPDQFGAAFLDNVDVNGKLVGQGQVDPD
;
A
#
# COMPACT_ATOMS: atom_id res chain seq x y z
N MET A 1 9.44 -13.04 -17.98
CA MET A 1 10.10 -11.79 -18.41
C MET A 1 10.30 -10.96 -17.16
N SER A 2 11.53 -10.76 -16.70
CA SER A 2 11.81 -9.99 -15.49
C SER A 2 11.65 -8.50 -15.78
N VAL A 3 10.76 -7.83 -15.04
CA VAL A 3 10.67 -6.38 -15.08
C VAL A 3 12.01 -5.80 -14.61
N THR A 4 12.70 -5.09 -15.49
CA THR A 4 13.92 -4.36 -15.14
C THR A 4 13.46 -3.11 -14.38
N ALA A 5 13.85 -2.98 -13.11
CA ALA A 5 13.59 -1.78 -12.32
C ALA A 5 14.08 -0.56 -13.13
N GLN A 6 13.18 0.38 -13.42
CA GLN A 6 13.52 1.54 -14.25
C GLN A 6 14.48 2.45 -13.48
N THR A 7 15.61 2.77 -14.12
CA THR A 7 16.54 3.79 -13.65
C THR A 7 15.93 5.19 -13.86
N MET A 8 15.30 5.73 -12.82
CA MET A 8 15.08 7.14 -12.44
C MET A 8 14.69 8.24 -13.48
N GLY A 9 14.50 7.93 -14.76
CA GLY A 9 14.18 8.91 -15.79
C GLY A 9 12.70 9.28 -15.77
N GLY A 10 12.32 10.26 -14.95
CA GLY A 10 10.96 10.83 -14.89
C GLY A 10 10.24 10.68 -13.55
N LEU A 11 10.92 10.13 -12.55
CA LEU A 11 10.39 9.82 -11.21
C LEU A 11 10.97 10.77 -10.15
N PRO A 12 10.38 10.84 -8.94
CA PRO A 12 10.97 11.58 -7.83
C PRO A 12 12.45 11.21 -7.66
N SER A 13 13.27 12.21 -7.38
CA SER A 13 14.72 12.01 -7.25
C SER A 13 15.03 10.94 -6.20
N LEU A 14 16.14 10.21 -6.36
CA LEU A 14 16.62 9.27 -5.33
C LEU A 14 16.69 9.93 -3.96
N ALA A 15 17.05 11.22 -3.92
CA ALA A 15 17.10 12.02 -2.72
C ALA A 15 15.73 12.15 -2.03
N PHE A 16 14.65 12.33 -2.79
CA PHE A 16 13.30 12.37 -2.23
C PHE A 16 12.83 11.00 -1.72
N VAL A 17 13.14 9.93 -2.46
CA VAL A 17 12.85 8.55 -2.04
C VAL A 17 13.60 8.20 -0.75
N LEU A 18 14.88 8.54 -0.66
CA LEU A 18 15.69 8.36 0.54
C LEU A 18 15.18 9.23 1.69
N ALA A 19 14.81 10.50 1.45
CA ALA A 19 14.25 11.37 2.47
C ALA A 19 12.97 10.79 3.09
N ILE A 20 12.06 10.23 2.28
CA ILE A 20 10.87 9.52 2.78
C ILE A 20 11.27 8.27 3.59
N LEU A 21 12.24 7.51 3.09
CA LEU A 21 12.72 6.30 3.75
C LEU A 21 13.42 6.60 5.10
N ASP A 22 14.08 7.74 5.22
CA ASP A 22 14.80 8.17 6.42
C ASP A 22 13.89 8.90 7.42
N ALA A 23 12.90 9.66 6.94
CA ALA A 23 12.01 10.46 7.79
C ALA A 23 11.00 9.62 8.57
N VAL A 24 10.70 8.42 8.09
CA VAL A 24 9.86 7.47 8.81
C VAL A 24 10.79 6.45 9.48
N PRO A 25 10.96 6.49 10.82
CA PRO A 25 11.85 5.58 11.51
C PRO A 25 11.44 4.14 11.19
N PRO A 26 12.40 3.24 10.89
CA PRO A 26 12.08 1.85 10.65
C PRO A 26 11.31 1.32 11.86
N PRO A 27 10.17 0.64 11.67
CA PRO A 27 9.43 0.10 12.78
C PRO A 27 10.32 -0.80 13.64
N PRO A 28 10.10 -0.83 14.95
CA PRO A 28 10.53 -2.00 15.70
C PRO A 28 9.88 -3.22 15.03
N ASP A 29 10.70 -4.19 14.63
CA ASP A 29 10.18 -5.52 14.32
C ASP A 29 9.54 -6.05 15.62
N ASP A 30 8.51 -6.92 15.53
CA ASP A 30 8.00 -7.48 16.79
C ASP A 30 9.07 -8.41 17.31
N PRO A 31 9.26 -8.42 18.63
CA PRO A 31 10.21 -9.30 19.22
C PRO A 31 9.79 -10.75 18.97
N LEU A 32 10.74 -11.58 18.59
CA LEU A 32 10.69 -13.02 18.79
C LEU A 32 10.26 -13.25 20.23
N LEU A 33 9.16 -13.98 20.41
CA LEU A 33 8.66 -14.32 21.73
C LEU A 33 9.16 -15.72 22.13
N ASP A 34 9.51 -15.89 23.40
CA ASP A 34 9.77 -17.21 23.98
C ASP A 34 8.46 -18.00 24.18
N SER A 35 8.56 -19.25 24.66
CA SER A 35 7.39 -20.10 24.92
C SER A 35 6.42 -19.53 25.97
N SER A 36 6.83 -18.51 26.70
CA SER A 36 6.04 -17.83 27.73
C SER A 36 5.49 -16.48 27.24
N GLY A 37 5.71 -16.12 25.97
CA GLY A 37 5.24 -14.87 25.37
C GLY A 37 6.12 -13.66 25.68
N ASN A 38 7.35 -13.83 26.18
CA ASN A 38 8.25 -12.72 26.47
C ASN A 38 9.20 -12.44 25.30
N PRO A 39 9.54 -11.16 25.04
CA PRO A 39 10.57 -10.80 24.07
C PRO A 39 11.91 -11.49 24.34
N VAL A 40 12.47 -12.11 23.31
CA VAL A 40 13.84 -12.63 23.28
C VAL A 40 14.76 -11.48 22.89
N TYR A 41 15.86 -11.31 23.63
CA TYR A 41 16.84 -10.25 23.41
C TYR A 41 18.17 -10.82 22.92
N ASP A 42 18.85 -10.07 22.06
CA ASP A 42 20.22 -10.34 21.64
C ASP A 42 21.23 -10.05 22.77
N PRO A 43 22.51 -10.44 22.64
CA PRO A 43 23.53 -10.17 23.66
C PRO A 43 23.78 -8.68 23.95
N THR A 44 23.27 -7.78 23.11
CA THR A 44 23.36 -6.32 23.26
C THR A 44 22.13 -5.72 23.96
N GLY A 45 21.14 -6.56 24.30
CA GLY A 45 19.90 -6.15 24.96
C GLY A 45 18.84 -5.59 24.01
N LYS A 46 18.95 -5.84 22.70
CA LYS A 46 17.90 -5.47 21.73
C LYS A 46 16.95 -6.64 21.49
N PRO A 47 15.63 -6.43 21.38
CA PRO A 47 14.72 -7.50 21.05
C PRO A 47 15.09 -8.09 19.68
N MET A 48 15.20 -9.41 19.62
CA MET A 48 15.44 -10.16 18.39
C MET A 48 14.17 -10.13 17.55
N SER A 49 14.25 -9.92 16.24
CA SER A 49 13.09 -10.03 15.35
C SER A 49 12.62 -11.49 15.24
N ASP A 50 11.30 -11.74 15.20
CA ASP A 50 10.76 -13.08 14.94
C ASP A 50 11.10 -13.53 13.49
N PRO A 51 11.89 -14.61 13.29
CA PRO A 51 12.27 -15.08 11.96
C PRO A 51 11.13 -15.75 11.19
N ASN A 52 10.01 -16.09 11.85
CA ASN A 52 8.85 -16.71 11.23
C ASN A 52 7.74 -15.71 10.90
N GLU A 53 7.90 -14.45 11.30
CA GLU A 53 6.88 -13.44 11.10
C GLU A 53 6.82 -12.98 9.65
N THR A 54 5.61 -12.95 9.09
CA THR A 54 5.36 -12.60 7.69
C THR A 54 4.42 -11.41 7.58
N PHE A 55 4.53 -10.67 6.47
CA PHE A 55 3.71 -9.50 6.13
C PHE A 55 2.25 -9.62 6.60
N HIS A 56 1.76 -8.72 7.45
CA HIS A 56 0.35 -8.76 7.88
C HIS A 56 -0.20 -7.41 8.34
N VAL A 57 0.56 -6.33 8.21
CA VAL A 57 0.14 -4.99 8.61
C VAL A 57 0.54 -3.99 7.54
N VAL A 58 -0.39 -3.08 7.26
CA VAL A 58 -0.17 -1.90 6.44
C VAL A 58 -0.52 -0.68 7.30
N LYS A 59 0.52 0.02 7.77
CA LYS A 59 0.36 1.17 8.66
C LYS A 59 0.36 2.47 7.87
N PRO A 60 -0.73 3.25 7.86
CA PRO A 60 -0.75 4.56 7.22
C PRO A 60 0.14 5.56 7.98
N ILE A 61 0.90 6.37 7.24
CA ILE A 61 1.84 7.35 7.77
C ILE A 61 1.77 8.62 6.91
N LYS A 62 1.97 9.79 7.52
CA LYS A 62 2.10 11.06 6.81
C LYS A 62 3.55 11.51 6.81
N PHE A 63 4.05 11.92 5.65
CA PHE A 63 5.31 12.65 5.53
C PHE A 63 4.99 14.09 5.13
N ASP A 64 5.24 15.05 6.03
CA ASP A 64 4.96 16.47 5.81
C ASP A 64 5.90 17.33 6.67
N PRO A 65 7.21 17.35 6.36
CA PRO A 65 8.22 18.04 7.17
C PRO A 65 8.00 19.55 7.30
N ALA A 66 7.21 20.16 6.41
CA ALA A 66 6.87 21.57 6.44
C ALA A 66 5.51 21.86 7.11
N ASP A 67 4.84 20.85 7.68
CA ASP A 67 3.50 20.94 8.31
C ASP A 67 2.48 21.69 7.42
N THR A 68 2.47 21.35 6.14
CA THR A 68 1.55 21.98 5.17
C THR A 68 0.10 21.56 5.39
N ARG A 69 -0.14 20.43 6.06
CA ARG A 69 -1.47 19.85 6.35
C ARG A 69 -2.23 19.47 5.07
N LEU A 70 -1.47 19.12 4.03
CA LEU A 70 -1.95 18.85 2.69
C LEU A 70 -1.92 17.35 2.33
N VAL A 71 -1.67 16.47 3.31
CA VAL A 71 -1.63 15.02 3.10
C VAL A 71 -2.41 14.25 4.16
N GLN A 72 -2.99 13.12 3.76
CA GLN A 72 -3.69 12.21 4.66
C GLN A 72 -3.46 10.75 4.25
N ALA A 73 -3.29 9.88 5.23
CA ALA A 73 -3.25 8.43 5.06
C ALA A 73 -4.06 7.78 6.18
N THR A 74 -5.05 6.94 5.87
CA THR A 74 -5.87 6.28 6.91
C THR A 74 -6.69 5.12 6.34
N TRP A 75 -7.00 4.13 7.18
CA TRP A 75 -7.98 3.09 6.85
C TRP A 75 -9.38 3.55 7.26
N LEU A 76 -10.36 3.39 6.35
CA LEU A 76 -11.75 3.81 6.55
C LEU A 76 -12.71 2.66 6.31
N SER A 77 -13.53 2.32 7.31
CA SER A 77 -14.58 1.31 7.19
C SER A 77 -15.61 1.64 6.11
N GLY A 78 -16.11 0.63 5.41
CA GLY A 78 -17.09 0.76 4.34
C GLY A 78 -16.56 1.35 3.03
N THR A 79 -15.23 1.49 2.88
CA THR A 79 -14.61 2.08 1.67
C THR A 79 -13.78 1.10 0.85
N GLY A 80 -13.65 -0.15 1.32
CA GLY A 80 -12.88 -1.23 0.69
C GLY A 80 -13.54 -1.92 -0.48
N CYS A 81 -12.79 -2.85 -1.05
CA CYS A 81 -13.11 -3.78 -2.12
C CYS A 81 -14.14 -4.78 -1.59
N PRO A 82 -15.40 -4.76 -2.06
CA PRO A 82 -16.42 -5.63 -1.49
C PRO A 82 -16.15 -7.08 -1.90
N THR A 83 -15.72 -7.90 -0.93
CA THR A 83 -15.59 -9.36 -1.05
C THR A 83 -16.64 -10.03 -0.18
N GLN A 84 -17.68 -10.61 -0.78
CA GLN A 84 -18.83 -11.19 -0.09
C GLN A 84 -19.47 -10.24 0.93
N ALA A 85 -19.43 -8.93 0.64
CA ALA A 85 -19.90 -7.90 1.55
C ALA A 85 -21.43 -7.98 1.71
N PRO A 86 -21.97 -7.89 2.94
CA PRO A 86 -23.42 -7.96 3.15
C PRO A 86 -24.14 -6.74 2.53
N VAL A 87 -25.24 -7.00 1.83
CA VAL A 87 -26.10 -5.96 1.25
C VAL A 87 -27.56 -6.16 1.62
N ALA A 88 -28.31 -5.07 1.64
CA ALA A 88 -29.75 -5.07 1.90
C ALA A 88 -30.43 -4.20 0.84
N THR A 89 -31.43 -4.74 0.15
CA THR A 89 -32.24 -3.94 -0.78
C THR A 89 -33.30 -3.18 0.02
N PHE A 90 -33.39 -1.86 -0.15
CA PHE A 90 -34.42 -1.05 0.50
C PHE A 90 -35.82 -1.63 0.22
N PRO A 91 -36.70 -1.80 1.24
CA PRO A 91 -36.62 -1.22 2.59
C PRO A 91 -36.07 -2.16 3.68
N ALA A 92 -35.32 -3.21 3.33
CA ALA A 92 -34.77 -4.14 4.33
C ALA A 92 -33.85 -3.43 5.34
N SER A 93 -33.95 -3.80 6.62
CA SER A 93 -33.13 -3.27 7.72
C SER A 93 -32.07 -4.26 8.22
N SER A 94 -31.90 -5.37 7.51
CA SER A 94 -30.88 -6.40 7.77
C SER A 94 -30.36 -6.91 6.43
N PRO A 95 -29.10 -7.41 6.36
CA PRO A 95 -28.57 -8.02 5.15
C PRO A 95 -29.48 -9.12 4.61
N THR A 96 -29.74 -9.10 3.31
CA THR A 96 -30.56 -10.08 2.60
C THR A 96 -29.78 -10.86 1.55
N ASP A 97 -28.60 -10.36 1.17
CA ASP A 97 -27.73 -10.93 0.15
C ASP A 97 -26.28 -10.49 0.40
N THR A 98 -25.36 -10.94 -0.46
CA THR A 98 -23.99 -10.42 -0.51
C THR A 98 -23.66 -9.83 -1.87
N PHE A 99 -22.65 -8.96 -1.90
CA PHE A 99 -22.09 -8.38 -3.11
C PHE A 99 -20.59 -8.64 -3.16
N THR A 100 -20.12 -9.07 -4.32
CA THR A 100 -18.70 -9.21 -4.64
C THR A 100 -18.42 -8.48 -5.94
N ASP A 101 -17.54 -7.48 -5.90
CA ASP A 101 -17.03 -6.89 -7.13
C ASP A 101 -16.07 -7.91 -7.80
N PRO A 102 -16.11 -8.09 -9.14
CA PRO A 102 -15.28 -9.10 -9.82
C PRO A 102 -13.77 -8.96 -9.59
N ALA A 103 -13.26 -7.75 -9.35
CA ALA A 103 -11.85 -7.55 -9.00
C ALA A 103 -11.53 -8.01 -7.56
N CYS A 104 -12.53 -8.08 -6.69
CA CYS A 104 -12.45 -8.39 -5.26
C CYS A 104 -12.80 -9.86 -4.97
N ALA A 105 -12.48 -10.80 -5.86
CA ALA A 105 -12.86 -12.22 -5.71
C ALA A 105 -12.26 -12.89 -4.45
N MET A 106 -11.17 -12.34 -3.92
CA MET A 106 -10.55 -12.74 -2.65
C MET A 106 -10.21 -11.47 -1.88
N GLY A 107 -10.23 -11.50 -0.56
CA GLY A 107 -9.84 -10.37 0.29
C GLY A 107 -9.18 -10.83 1.58
N ASP A 108 -8.78 -9.88 2.42
CA ASP A 108 -8.32 -10.19 3.77
C ASP A 108 -9.49 -10.68 4.63
N ALA A 109 -9.48 -11.97 4.99
CA ALA A 109 -10.51 -12.57 5.82
C ALA A 109 -10.63 -11.93 7.21
N LYS A 110 -9.62 -11.18 7.66
CA LYS A 110 -9.67 -10.45 8.93
C LYS A 110 -10.38 -9.10 8.81
N ASP A 111 -10.59 -8.57 7.61
CA ASP A 111 -11.35 -7.33 7.42
C ASP A 111 -12.86 -7.61 7.60
N GLN A 112 -13.37 -7.24 8.77
CA GLN A 112 -14.78 -7.38 9.14
C GLN A 112 -15.58 -6.10 8.90
N HIS A 113 -14.95 -5.06 8.36
CA HIS A 113 -15.53 -3.72 8.22
C HIS A 113 -15.47 -3.17 6.80
N ASN A 114 -15.03 -3.97 5.83
CA ASN A 114 -14.84 -3.57 4.43
C ASN A 114 -14.02 -2.27 4.37
N GLN A 115 -12.85 -2.28 5.00
CA GLN A 115 -12.00 -1.10 5.13
C GLN A 115 -11.27 -0.82 3.81
N GLY A 116 -11.03 0.46 3.54
CA GLY A 116 -10.18 0.89 2.43
C GLY A 116 -9.11 1.84 2.94
N LEU A 117 -7.90 1.69 2.41
CA LEU A 117 -6.77 2.59 2.66
C LEU A 117 -6.92 3.82 1.76
N LEU A 118 -7.22 4.96 2.38
CA LEU A 118 -7.24 6.26 1.73
C LEU A 118 -5.86 6.91 1.79
N LEU A 119 -5.31 7.29 0.64
CA LEU A 119 -4.11 8.10 0.48
C LEU A 119 -4.47 9.39 -0.25
N VAL A 120 -4.10 10.54 0.31
CA VAL A 120 -4.46 11.85 -0.23
C VAL A 120 -3.25 12.78 -0.21
N LYS A 121 -3.07 13.51 -1.31
CA LYS A 121 -2.26 14.73 -1.36
C LYS A 121 -3.07 15.81 -2.05
N THR A 122 -3.59 16.74 -1.25
CA THR A 122 -4.35 17.88 -1.75
C THR A 122 -3.41 19.06 -1.94
N GLY A 123 -3.28 19.60 -3.14
CA GLY A 123 -2.28 20.62 -3.49
C GLY A 123 -1.24 20.14 -4.51
N PRO A 124 -0.18 20.92 -4.79
CA PRO A 124 0.73 20.63 -5.91
C PRO A 124 1.66 19.44 -5.62
N THR A 125 2.00 18.69 -6.66
CA THR A 125 2.94 17.56 -6.67
C THR A 125 4.29 17.95 -6.09
N THR A 126 4.75 19.17 -6.37
CA THR A 126 6.02 19.72 -5.86
C THR A 126 6.02 20.04 -4.37
N ASN A 127 4.86 20.03 -3.69
CA ASN A 127 4.83 20.16 -2.24
C ASN A 127 5.62 19.01 -1.61
N ASN A 128 6.54 19.32 -0.69
CA ASN A 128 7.39 18.34 -0.01
C ASN A 128 6.57 17.59 1.07
N ALA A 129 5.59 16.82 0.63
CA ALA A 129 4.71 16.01 1.46
C ALA A 129 4.22 14.78 0.67
N ALA A 130 3.94 13.68 1.37
CA ALA A 130 3.39 12.47 0.79
C ALA A 130 2.49 11.74 1.79
N ALA A 131 1.44 11.10 1.28
CA ALA A 131 0.70 10.08 2.01
C ALA A 131 1.42 8.74 1.81
N LEU A 132 1.66 8.02 2.91
CA LEU A 132 2.44 6.79 2.92
C LEU A 132 1.63 5.66 3.55
N ALA A 133 1.95 4.43 3.16
CA ALA A 133 1.57 3.25 3.93
C ALA A 133 2.75 2.29 4.05
N GLU A 134 3.14 1.97 5.28
CA GLU A 134 4.27 1.10 5.55
C GLU A 134 3.82 -0.35 5.72
N LEU A 135 4.41 -1.23 4.92
CA LEU A 135 4.20 -2.67 5.01
C LEU A 135 5.14 -3.22 6.08
N LYS A 136 4.58 -3.73 7.18
CA LYS A 136 5.37 -4.31 8.28
C LYS A 136 5.68 -5.77 7.99
N LYS A 137 6.75 -6.26 8.63
CA LYS A 137 7.15 -7.68 8.62
C LYS A 137 7.54 -8.19 7.24
N VAL A 138 8.28 -7.34 6.54
CA VAL A 138 8.83 -7.64 5.20
C VAL A 138 10.34 -7.84 5.22
N ARG A 139 10.98 -7.63 6.38
CA ARG A 139 12.44 -7.69 6.52
C ARG A 139 12.95 -9.12 6.31
N GLY A 140 14.03 -9.28 5.56
CA GLY A 140 14.62 -10.57 5.22
C GLY A 140 13.87 -11.35 4.15
N MET A 141 12.64 -10.94 3.78
CA MET A 141 11.85 -11.66 2.78
C MET A 141 12.44 -11.51 1.38
N THR A 142 12.27 -12.56 0.58
CA THR A 142 12.32 -12.45 -0.88
C THR A 142 10.92 -12.13 -1.36
N VAL A 143 10.72 -10.96 -1.93
CA VAL A 143 9.44 -10.52 -2.48
C VAL A 143 9.41 -10.83 -3.97
N THR A 144 8.46 -11.67 -4.36
CA THR A 144 8.21 -12.12 -5.73
C THR A 144 6.94 -11.54 -6.32
N GLU A 145 6.02 -11.08 -5.49
CA GLU A 145 4.79 -10.39 -5.91
C GLU A 145 4.47 -9.22 -4.99
N LEU A 146 4.04 -8.11 -5.58
CA LEU A 146 3.42 -6.99 -4.90
C LEU A 146 2.09 -6.66 -5.57
N GLY A 147 1.16 -6.10 -4.80
CA GLY A 147 -0.14 -5.74 -5.35
C GLY A 147 -1.03 -4.94 -4.42
N TYR A 148 -2.10 -4.41 -5.01
CA TYR A 148 -3.23 -3.86 -4.29
C TYR A 148 -4.45 -3.88 -5.23
N ASP A 149 -5.63 -3.79 -4.64
CA ASP A 149 -6.85 -3.49 -5.37
C ASP A 149 -7.07 -1.97 -5.28
N ILE A 150 -7.38 -1.33 -6.40
CA ILE A 150 -7.56 0.13 -6.48
C ILE A 150 -8.99 0.46 -6.88
N ARG A 151 -9.63 1.38 -6.16
CA ARG A 151 -11.00 1.82 -6.47
C ARG A 151 -11.00 2.64 -7.74
N LYS A 152 -11.48 2.08 -8.83
CA LYS A 152 -11.41 2.69 -10.14
C LYS A 152 -12.51 2.20 -11.06
N ALA A 153 -13.07 3.11 -11.85
CA ALA A 153 -14.12 2.75 -12.79
C ALA A 153 -13.55 2.20 -14.10
N GLY A 154 -14.11 1.09 -14.57
CA GLY A 154 -13.78 0.47 -15.85
C GLY A 154 -12.54 -0.44 -15.79
N ALA A 155 -12.03 -0.79 -16.98
CA ALA A 155 -11.06 -1.87 -17.10
C ALA A 155 -9.58 -1.43 -17.19
N ASN A 156 -9.30 -0.13 -17.06
CA ASN A 156 -7.97 0.42 -17.27
C ASN A 156 -7.50 1.21 -16.05
N SER A 157 -6.42 0.76 -15.40
CA SER A 157 -5.82 1.46 -14.25
C SER A 157 -5.34 2.88 -14.59
N ALA A 158 -5.02 3.19 -15.85
CA ALA A 158 -4.63 4.53 -16.29
C ALA A 158 -5.80 5.47 -16.61
N SER A 159 -7.05 5.01 -16.52
CA SER A 159 -8.25 5.86 -16.70
C SER A 159 -8.24 7.04 -15.72
N PRO A 160 -8.74 8.24 -16.07
CA PRO A 160 -8.85 9.32 -15.10
C PRO A 160 -10.06 9.15 -14.14
N LEU A 161 -10.87 8.11 -14.31
CA LEU A 161 -12.11 7.92 -13.56
C LEU A 161 -11.90 7.11 -12.27
N GLY A 162 -11.87 7.80 -11.14
CA GLY A 162 -11.74 7.21 -9.82
C GLY A 162 -10.39 7.52 -9.17
N SER A 163 -9.82 6.57 -8.45
CA SER A 163 -8.54 6.75 -7.77
C SER A 163 -7.42 7.11 -8.75
N HIS A 164 -6.57 8.01 -8.28
CA HIS A 164 -5.36 8.44 -8.96
C HIS A 164 -4.42 7.26 -9.23
N CYS A 165 -3.87 7.21 -10.44
CA CYS A 165 -2.96 6.17 -10.88
C CYS A 165 -2.00 6.70 -11.94
N GLY A 166 -1.01 7.46 -11.50
CA GLY A 166 0.03 8.07 -12.32
C GLY A 166 1.31 7.25 -12.39
N ALA A 167 2.33 7.86 -13.01
CA ALA A 167 3.68 7.27 -13.05
C ALA A 167 4.39 7.41 -11.70
N GLY A 168 4.05 8.44 -10.92
CA GLY A 168 4.55 8.61 -9.55
C GLY A 168 3.74 7.82 -8.53
N ALA A 169 2.41 7.80 -8.56
CA ALA A 169 1.63 7.31 -7.43
C ALA A 169 0.33 6.58 -7.82
N PRO A 170 -0.16 5.67 -6.96
CA PRO A 170 0.52 5.07 -5.82
C PRO A 170 1.58 4.05 -6.26
N ARG A 171 2.77 4.11 -5.65
CA ARG A 171 3.87 3.18 -5.95
C ARG A 171 4.44 2.53 -4.70
N PHE A 172 4.92 1.30 -4.84
CA PHE A 172 5.79 0.67 -3.86
C PHE A 172 7.21 1.20 -4.04
N ASN A 173 7.79 1.75 -2.99
CA ASN A 173 9.23 1.92 -2.84
C ASN A 173 9.76 0.77 -1.99
N VAL A 174 10.73 0.02 -2.51
CA VAL A 174 11.31 -1.17 -1.88
C VAL A 174 12.78 -0.91 -1.62
N GLN A 175 13.19 -1.03 -0.35
CA GLN A 175 14.59 -0.94 0.05
C GLN A 175 15.09 -2.33 0.40
N MET A 176 16.20 -2.74 -0.21
CA MET A 176 16.88 -4.01 0.05
C MET A 176 17.96 -3.86 1.13
N ALA A 177 18.43 -4.99 1.68
CA ALA A 177 19.42 -5.00 2.76
C ALA A 177 20.80 -4.48 2.34
N ASP A 178 21.14 -4.57 1.05
CA ASP A 178 22.37 -4.00 0.47
C ASP A 178 22.31 -2.47 0.27
N GLY A 179 21.17 -1.85 0.60
CA GLY A 179 20.94 -0.42 0.46
C GLY A 179 20.32 -0.01 -0.89
N ASN A 180 20.21 -0.93 -1.86
CA ASN A 180 19.56 -0.64 -3.13
C ASN A 180 18.07 -0.34 -2.92
N VAL A 181 17.57 0.62 -3.70
CA VAL A 181 16.15 0.99 -3.71
C VAL A 181 15.59 0.78 -5.10
N ALA A 182 14.45 0.09 -5.17
CA ALA A 182 13.65 -0.09 -6.37
C ALA A 182 12.24 0.47 -6.14
N PHE A 183 11.49 0.68 -7.21
CA PHE A 183 10.07 1.00 -7.12
C PHE A 183 9.28 0.28 -8.20
N VAL A 184 7.99 0.11 -7.93
CA VAL A 184 7.01 -0.45 -8.86
C VAL A 184 5.62 0.07 -8.49
N GLY A 185 4.80 0.44 -9.45
CA GLY A 185 3.48 0.99 -9.13
C GLY A 185 2.72 1.46 -10.35
N CYS A 186 1.46 1.83 -10.12
CA CYS A 186 0.43 2.19 -11.10
C CYS A 186 0.85 2.26 -12.59
N ASN A 187 1.61 3.27 -13.01
CA ASN A 187 2.07 3.41 -14.40
C ASN A 187 3.61 3.39 -14.56
N SER A 188 4.36 2.93 -13.56
CA SER A 188 5.82 2.85 -13.59
C SER A 188 6.40 1.63 -12.83
N PRO A 189 6.55 0.49 -13.53
CA PRO A 189 5.80 0.11 -14.73
C PRO A 189 4.36 -0.31 -14.39
N PRO A 190 3.45 -0.34 -15.37
CA PRO A 190 2.11 -0.91 -15.19
C PRO A 190 2.14 -2.33 -14.61
N ALA A 191 1.07 -2.69 -13.90
CA ALA A 191 0.88 -4.03 -13.36
C ALA A 191 0.92 -5.09 -14.46
N ASP A 192 1.60 -6.21 -14.19
CA ASP A 192 1.63 -7.38 -15.09
C ASP A 192 0.25 -8.02 -15.22
N VAL A 193 -0.55 -7.93 -14.15
CA VAL A 193 -1.93 -8.41 -14.11
C VAL A 193 -2.84 -7.27 -13.69
N GLN A 194 -3.88 -7.05 -14.50
CA GLN A 194 -5.01 -6.18 -14.18
C GLN A 194 -6.29 -6.98 -14.32
N VAL A 195 -7.00 -7.22 -13.22
CA VAL A 195 -8.32 -7.85 -13.23
C VAL A 195 -9.38 -6.77 -13.02
N PRO A 196 -10.17 -6.43 -14.04
CA PRO A 196 -11.14 -5.36 -13.95
C PRO A 196 -12.41 -5.82 -13.23
N GLY A 197 -12.92 -4.92 -12.40
CA GLY A 197 -14.19 -5.03 -11.70
C GLY A 197 -15.19 -3.99 -12.19
N THR A 198 -16.24 -3.75 -11.40
CA THR A 198 -17.21 -2.67 -11.68
C THR A 198 -16.71 -1.34 -11.13
N GLY A 199 -16.24 -1.34 -9.89
CA GLY A 199 -15.70 -0.15 -9.19
C GLY A 199 -14.27 -0.32 -8.70
N TRP A 200 -13.64 -1.46 -8.98
CA TRP A 200 -12.31 -1.81 -8.53
C TRP A 200 -11.50 -2.44 -9.65
N ILE A 201 -10.17 -2.35 -9.55
CA ILE A 201 -9.24 -3.09 -10.40
C ILE A 201 -8.20 -3.73 -9.48
N ARG A 202 -7.99 -5.03 -9.66
CA ARG A 202 -6.94 -5.77 -8.96
C ARG A 202 -5.63 -5.69 -9.75
N LEU A 203 -4.59 -5.16 -9.13
CA LEU A 203 -3.27 -4.95 -9.73
C LEU A 203 -2.22 -5.84 -9.06
N ARG A 204 -1.44 -6.57 -9.87
CA ARG A 204 -0.31 -7.40 -9.41
C ARG A 204 0.93 -7.18 -10.26
N TRP A 205 2.08 -7.14 -9.59
CA TRP A 205 3.41 -7.02 -10.19
C TRP A 205 4.28 -8.21 -9.77
N ASN A 206 4.85 -8.89 -10.76
CA ASN A 206 5.86 -9.91 -10.57
C ASN A 206 7.22 -9.23 -10.43
N VAL A 207 7.83 -9.38 -9.26
CA VAL A 207 9.08 -8.72 -8.91
C VAL A 207 10.10 -9.76 -8.43
N ALA A 208 11.35 -9.32 -8.24
CA ALA A 208 12.40 -10.16 -7.69
C ALA A 208 13.26 -9.31 -6.76
N PHE A 209 12.74 -9.03 -5.57
CA PHE A 209 13.43 -8.24 -4.55
C PHE A 209 13.95 -9.18 -3.45
N PRO A 210 15.24 -9.57 -3.49
CA PRO A 210 15.82 -10.41 -2.45
C PRO A 210 16.08 -9.60 -1.19
N ASN A 211 16.01 -10.26 -0.03
CA ASN A 211 16.43 -9.72 1.26
C ASN A 211 15.93 -8.28 1.51
N VAL A 212 14.61 -8.10 1.38
CA VAL A 212 13.96 -6.81 1.57
C VAL A 212 14.24 -6.30 2.98
N ARG A 213 14.48 -5.01 3.13
CA ARG A 213 14.59 -4.32 4.41
C ARG A 213 13.32 -3.57 4.76
N ARG A 214 12.67 -2.96 3.76
CA ARG A 214 11.51 -2.09 3.96
C ARG A 214 10.69 -1.93 2.68
N ILE A 215 9.37 -1.78 2.83
CA ILE A 215 8.46 -1.41 1.73
C ILE A 215 7.50 -0.32 2.19
N LEU A 216 7.36 0.71 1.35
CA LEU A 216 6.38 1.77 1.51
C LEU A 216 5.51 1.85 0.25
N ILE A 217 4.20 1.95 0.40
CA ILE A 217 3.35 2.57 -0.61
C ILE A 217 3.48 4.08 -0.45
N VAL A 218 3.74 4.78 -1.55
CA VAL A 218 3.94 6.22 -1.60
C VAL A 218 2.93 6.86 -2.54
N PHE A 219 2.30 7.91 -2.04
CA PHE A 219 1.41 8.78 -2.80
C PHE A 219 1.87 10.24 -2.66
N ASP A 220 2.55 10.75 -3.69
CA ASP A 220 3.17 12.08 -3.71
C ASP A 220 2.76 12.94 -4.93
N GLU A 221 1.83 12.46 -5.76
CA GLU A 221 1.24 13.22 -6.88
C GLU A 221 -0.02 13.98 -6.43
N GLY A 222 -0.11 15.25 -6.84
CA GLY A 222 -1.10 16.21 -6.37
C GLY A 222 -2.13 16.62 -7.43
N GLN A 223 -2.74 17.79 -7.21
CA GLN A 223 -3.81 18.35 -8.03
C GLN A 223 -3.29 19.46 -8.95
N ASP A 224 -2.31 19.14 -9.79
CA ASP A 224 -1.67 20.08 -10.72
C ASP A 224 -1.28 19.39 -12.05
N PRO A 225 -0.86 20.11 -13.11
CA PRO A 225 -0.52 19.51 -14.40
C PRO A 225 0.58 18.43 -14.36
N SER A 226 1.44 18.42 -13.33
CA SER A 226 2.44 17.37 -13.11
C SER A 226 1.94 16.19 -12.26
N GLY A 227 0.76 16.31 -11.65
CA GLY A 227 0.15 15.31 -10.78
C GLY A 227 -0.61 14.20 -11.52
N GLY A 228 -0.15 13.81 -12.70
CA GLY A 228 -0.67 12.66 -13.45
C GLY A 228 -2.04 12.85 -14.12
N PRO A 229 -2.74 11.74 -14.47
CA PRO A 229 -3.75 11.74 -15.54
C PRO A 229 -5.09 12.40 -15.17
N ASP A 230 -5.38 12.59 -13.88
CA ASP A 230 -6.71 12.96 -13.39
C ASP A 230 -6.75 14.20 -12.48
N GLN A 231 -5.60 14.62 -11.94
CA GLN A 231 -5.51 15.72 -10.96
C GLN A 231 -6.42 15.50 -9.73
N PHE A 232 -6.82 14.26 -9.46
CA PHE A 232 -7.75 13.92 -8.38
C PHE A 232 -7.07 14.06 -7.02
N GLY A 233 -5.78 13.73 -6.93
CA GLY A 233 -4.96 13.89 -5.72
C GLY A 233 -5.31 12.92 -4.58
N ALA A 234 -5.94 11.79 -4.91
CA ALA A 234 -6.27 10.75 -3.93
C ALA A 234 -6.34 9.36 -4.56
N ALA A 235 -6.09 8.32 -3.77
CA ALA A 235 -6.35 6.94 -4.14
C ALA A 235 -6.96 6.17 -2.97
N PHE A 236 -7.93 5.32 -3.27
CA PHE A 236 -8.44 4.29 -2.37
C PHE A 236 -7.85 2.95 -2.80
N LEU A 237 -7.11 2.35 -1.88
CA LEU A 237 -6.51 1.04 -2.03
C LEU A 237 -7.17 0.06 -1.06
N ASP A 238 -7.13 -1.22 -1.39
CA ASP A 238 -7.51 -2.29 -0.49
C ASP A 238 -6.75 -3.58 -0.87
N ASN A 239 -6.82 -4.63 -0.04
CA ASN A 239 -6.20 -5.94 -0.26
C ASN A 239 -4.74 -5.81 -0.72
N VAL A 240 -3.94 -5.05 0.04
CA VAL A 240 -2.51 -4.89 -0.22
C VAL A 240 -1.84 -6.26 -0.14
N ASP A 241 -1.07 -6.59 -1.15
CA ASP A 241 -0.54 -7.93 -1.40
C ASP A 241 0.98 -7.94 -1.32
N VAL A 242 1.52 -8.89 -0.56
CA VAL A 242 2.92 -9.33 -0.65
C VAL A 242 2.95 -10.85 -0.74
N ASN A 243 3.45 -11.38 -1.86
CA ASN A 243 3.57 -12.82 -2.11
C ASN A 243 2.26 -13.62 -1.86
N GLY A 244 1.11 -13.05 -2.24
CA GLY A 244 -0.21 -13.67 -2.09
C GLY A 244 -0.86 -13.47 -0.73
N LYS A 245 -0.20 -12.82 0.23
CA LYS A 245 -0.78 -12.49 1.54
C LYS A 245 -1.42 -11.11 1.48
N LEU A 246 -2.73 -11.06 1.69
CA LEU A 246 -3.54 -9.84 1.61
C LEU A 246 -3.71 -9.19 2.99
N VAL A 247 -3.68 -7.86 3.00
CA VAL A 247 -4.07 -7.01 4.14
C VAL A 247 -5.10 -6.01 3.64
N GLY A 248 -6.32 -6.09 4.18
CA GLY A 248 -7.47 -5.26 3.80
C GLY A 248 -7.98 -4.38 4.93
N GLN A 249 -7.21 -4.25 6.01
CA GLN A 249 -7.60 -3.45 7.16
C GLN A 249 -6.41 -2.79 7.85
N GLY A 250 -6.72 -1.76 8.62
CA GLY A 250 -5.78 -1.10 9.50
C GLY A 250 -5.41 -1.97 10.70
N GLN A 251 -4.24 -1.67 11.27
CA GLN A 251 -3.84 -2.23 12.56
C GLN A 251 -4.89 -1.83 13.61
N VAL A 252 -5.43 -2.81 14.34
CA VAL A 252 -6.40 -2.60 15.42
C VAL A 252 -5.72 -2.33 16.77
N ASP A 253 -4.42 -2.08 16.76
CA ASP A 253 -3.67 -1.92 18.00
C ASP A 253 -4.24 -0.71 18.77
N PRO A 254 -4.56 -0.88 20.06
CA PRO A 254 -4.91 0.25 20.90
C PRO A 254 -3.69 1.16 20.99
N ASP A 255 -3.88 2.42 20.60
CA ASP A 255 -2.92 3.51 20.83
C ASP A 255 -2.52 3.63 22.31
#